data_AF-A0A2V5PW54-F1
#
_entry.id   AF-A0A2V5PW54-F1
#
_cell.length_a   1.000
_cell.length_b   1.000
_cell.length_c   1.000
_cell.angle_alpha   90.00
_cell.angle_beta   90.00
_cell.angle_gamma   90.00
#
_symmetry.space_group_name_H-M   'P 1'
#
loop_
_entity.id
_entity.type
_entity.pdbx_description
1 polymer ?
#
loop_
_entity_poly.entity_id
_entity_poly.type
_entity_poly.pdbx_seq_one_letter_code
_entity_poly.pdbx_strand_id
1 'polypeptide(L)'
;MDRHLDRISGVIWIDAEEYEIARADIQLGSEVSLLGGVIGSLKKLAYTMTRTRVADGVWLNTFSSGDFEGRKLIEPLRLKTKARSSNFRPLRLAS
;
A
#
# COMPACT_ATOMS: atom_id res chain seq x y z
N MET A 1 -9.65 17.84 -9.95
CA MET A 1 -9.27 16.61 -9.22
C MET A 1 -10.48 16.19 -8.37
N ASP A 2 -10.57 14.96 -7.86
CA ASP A 2 -11.54 14.56 -6.81
C ASP A 2 -12.95 14.11 -7.22
N ARG A 3 -13.05 13.06 -8.04
CA ARG A 3 -14.26 12.19 -8.04
C ARG A 3 -13.96 10.69 -7.99
N HIS A 4 -12.68 10.34 -7.86
CA HIS A 4 -12.19 8.95 -8.01
C HIS A 4 -11.57 8.40 -6.73
N LEU A 5 -11.14 9.26 -5.79
CA LEU A 5 -10.55 8.84 -4.51
C LEU A 5 -11.62 8.43 -3.48
N ASP A 6 -12.86 8.91 -3.60
CA ASP A 6 -13.98 8.62 -2.69
C ASP A 6 -14.33 7.14 -2.55
N ARG A 7 -13.81 6.29 -3.44
CA ARG A 7 -14.08 4.84 -3.48
C ARG A 7 -12.97 4.02 -2.84
N ILE A 8 -11.86 4.65 -2.44
CA ILE A 8 -10.81 4.03 -1.65
C ILE A 8 -11.09 4.35 -0.19
N SER A 9 -11.19 3.31 0.64
CA SER A 9 -11.39 3.45 2.08
C SER A 9 -10.34 2.63 2.83
N GLY A 10 -10.07 3.00 4.06
CA GLY A 10 -9.05 2.32 4.84
C GLY A 10 -8.91 2.85 6.25
N VAL A 11 -8.13 2.11 7.04
CA VAL A 11 -7.71 2.48 8.39
C VAL A 11 -6.20 2.58 8.39
N ILE A 12 -5.70 3.68 8.93
CA ILE A 12 -4.27 3.91 9.15
C ILE A 12 -4.07 4.03 10.66
N TRP A 13 -3.16 3.23 11.19
CA TRP A 13 -2.74 3.32 12.58
C TRP A 13 -1.43 4.10 12.62
N ILE A 14 -1.45 5.18 13.38
CA ILE A 14 -0.31 6.04 13.61
C ILE A 14 0.25 5.72 14.99
N ASP A 15 1.57 5.57 15.07
CA ASP A 15 2.29 5.45 16.33
C ASP A 15 2.15 6.74 17.15
N ALA A 16 1.81 6.61 18.42
CA ALA A 16 1.48 7.76 19.27
C ALA A 16 2.72 8.56 19.70
N GLU A 17 3.90 7.95 19.70
CA GLU A 17 5.14 8.57 20.16
C GLU A 17 5.88 9.25 19.01
N GLU A 18 5.97 8.59 17.86
CA GLU A 18 6.75 9.06 16.71
C GLU A 18 5.91 9.60 15.55
N TYR A 19 4.58 9.53 15.64
CA TYR A 19 3.64 9.95 14.59
C TYR A 19 3.86 9.27 13.23
N GLU A 20 4.46 8.08 13.24
CA GLU A 20 4.75 7.27 12.07
C GLU A 20 3.62 6.27 11.76
N ILE A 21 3.48 5.87 10.49
CA ILE A 21 2.49 4.83 10.13
C ILE A 21 2.98 3.48 10.63
N ALA A 22 2.27 2.90 11.60
CA ALA A 22 2.53 1.56 12.14
C ALA A 22 1.81 0.47 11.33
N ARG A 23 0.60 0.77 10.83
CA ARG A 23 -0.20 -0.14 9.99
C ARG A 23 -1.08 0.65 9.04
N ALA A 24 -1.35 0.07 7.88
CA ALA A 24 -2.37 0.57 6.98
C ALA A 24 -3.15 -0.61 6.38
N ASP A 25 -4.48 -0.51 6.40
CA ASP A 25 -5.39 -1.40 5.68
C ASP A 25 -6.21 -0.55 4.72
N ILE A 26 -6.09 -0.85 3.43
CA ILE A 26 -6.69 -0.08 2.34
C ILE A 26 -7.49 -1.03 1.46
N GLN A 27 -8.70 -0.64 1.11
CA GLN A 27 -9.57 -1.39 0.23
C GLN A 27 -10.28 -0.47 -0.77
N LEU A 28 -10.64 -1.04 -1.91
CA LEU A 28 -11.53 -0.39 -2.87
C LEU A 28 -12.97 -0.82 -2.60
N GLY A 29 -13.84 0.13 -2.26
CA GLY A 29 -15.25 -0.12 -2.03
C GLY A 29 -16.05 -0.38 -3.31
N SER A 30 -15.63 0.19 -4.44
CA SER A 30 -16.24 -0.09 -5.76
C SER A 30 -15.29 0.23 -6.91
N GLU A 31 -15.48 -0.40 -8.08
CA GLU A 31 -14.64 -0.17 -9.26
C GLU A 31 -14.51 1.33 -9.58
N VAL A 32 -13.26 1.77 -9.80
CA VAL A 32 -12.91 3.14 -10.19
C VAL A 32 -12.39 3.13 -11.61
N SER A 33 -12.99 3.94 -12.47
CA SER A 33 -12.42 4.28 -13.79
C SER A 33 -11.41 5.41 -13.65
N LEU A 34 -10.22 5.26 -14.21
CA LEU A 34 -9.17 6.30 -14.20
C LEU A 34 -9.31 7.17 -15.46
N LEU A 35 -9.41 8.49 -15.28
CA LEU A 35 -9.67 9.48 -16.35
C LEU A 35 -10.83 9.06 -17.28
N GLY A 36 -12.00 8.79 -16.70
CA GLY A 36 -13.17 8.36 -17.48
C GLY A 36 -13.04 6.98 -18.14
N GLY A 37 -12.03 6.19 -17.78
CA GLY A 37 -11.80 4.84 -18.31
C GLY A 37 -10.78 4.78 -19.46
N VAL A 38 -10.19 5.90 -19.87
CA VAL A 38 -9.20 5.93 -20.95
C VAL A 38 -7.88 5.30 -20.51
N ILE A 39 -7.40 5.66 -19.31
CA ILE A 39 -6.10 5.19 -18.82
C ILE A 39 -6.19 3.83 -18.13
N GLY A 40 -7.36 3.47 -17.62
CA GLY A 40 -7.58 2.16 -17.02
C GLY A 40 -8.78 2.09 -16.09
N SER A 41 -8.92 0.96 -15.42
CA SER A 41 -9.82 0.81 -14.27
C SER A 41 -9.18 -0.02 -13.18
N LEU A 42 -9.49 0.30 -11.93
CA LEU A 42 -9.12 -0.48 -10.77
C LEU A 42 -10.40 -1.15 -10.27
N LYS A 43 -10.44 -2.48 -10.37
CA LYS A 43 -11.60 -3.31 -9.99
C LYS A 43 -11.49 -3.82 -8.56
N LYS A 44 -10.26 -4.09 -8.13
CA LYS A 44 -9.94 -4.59 -6.80
C LYS A 44 -8.68 -3.92 -6.29
N LEU A 45 -8.74 -3.48 -5.05
CA LEU A 45 -7.62 -3.10 -4.22
C LEU A 45 -7.90 -3.69 -2.85
N ALA A 46 -7.03 -4.56 -2.38
CA ALA A 46 -6.96 -4.96 -0.99
C ALA A 46 -5.49 -4.95 -0.61
N TYR A 47 -5.10 -4.01 0.24
CA TYR A 47 -3.71 -3.83 0.64
C TYR A 47 -3.61 -3.70 2.16
N THR A 48 -2.76 -4.51 2.74
CA THR A 48 -2.42 -4.48 4.17
C THR A 48 -0.92 -4.30 4.31
N MET A 49 -0.51 -3.41 5.20
CA MET A 49 0.89 -3.16 5.52
C MET A 49 1.07 -3.02 7.02
N THR A 50 2.14 -3.59 7.55
CA THR A 50 2.58 -3.41 8.93
C THR A 50 4.04 -3.02 8.94
N ARG A 51 4.36 -2.04 9.77
CA ARG A 51 5.70 -1.50 9.99
C ARG A 51 6.11 -1.72 11.42
N THR A 52 7.42 -1.84 11.63
CA THR A 52 8.01 -1.86 12.97
C THR A 52 9.14 -0.86 13.03
N ARG A 53 9.30 -0.23 14.18
CA ARG A 53 10.44 0.62 14.49
C ARG A 53 11.67 -0.25 14.66
N VAL A 54 12.74 0.07 13.93
CA VAL A 54 14.01 -0.67 13.98
C VAL A 54 15.16 0.18 14.52
N ALA A 55 15.01 1.51 14.51
CA ALA A 55 15.89 2.48 15.13
C ALA A 55 15.13 3.80 15.32
N ASP A 56 15.77 4.78 15.94
CA ASP A 56 15.19 6.11 16.16
C ASP A 56 14.78 6.79 14.85
N GLY A 57 13.48 7.07 14.70
CA GLY A 57 12.90 7.60 13.45
C GLY A 57 12.95 6.65 12.25
N VAL A 58 13.34 5.37 12.42
CA VAL A 58 13.46 4.41 11.31
C VAL A 58 12.43 3.30 11.45
N TRP A 59 11.50 3.26 10.50
CA TRP A 59 10.40 2.30 10.44
C TRP A 59 10.43 1.51 9.15
N LEU A 60 10.49 0.18 9.26
CA LEU A 60 10.57 -0.73 8.14
C LEU A 60 9.34 -1.62 8.03
N ASN A 61 8.95 -1.95 6.79
CA ASN A 61 7.85 -2.87 6.52
C ASN A 61 8.22 -4.28 6.99
N THR A 62 7.49 -4.81 7.96
CA THR A 62 7.60 -6.21 8.41
C THR A 62 6.70 -7.14 7.60
N PHE A 63 5.55 -6.61 7.17
CA PHE A 63 4.58 -7.34 6.38
C PHE A 63 3.89 -6.41 5.40
N SER A 64 3.70 -6.89 4.18
CA SER A 64 2.76 -6.28 3.24
C SER A 64 2.09 -7.36 2.41
N SER A 65 0.79 -7.22 2.18
CA SER A 65 0.03 -8.08 1.28
C SER A 65 -0.83 -7.20 0.40
N GLY A 66 -0.90 -7.52 -0.88
CA GLY A 66 -1.67 -6.78 -1.85
C GLY A 66 -2.37 -7.70 -2.82
N ASP A 67 -3.63 -7.42 -3.11
CA ASP A 67 -4.40 -8.05 -4.18
C ASP A 67 -5.03 -6.94 -5.02
N PHE A 68 -4.56 -6.86 -6.26
CA PHE A 68 -4.92 -5.80 -7.19
C PHE A 68 -5.46 -6.43 -8.47
N GLU A 69 -6.61 -5.96 -8.91
CA GLU A 69 -7.17 -6.32 -10.21
C GLU A 69 -7.63 -5.07 -10.94
N GLY A 70 -7.36 -4.99 -12.22
CA GLY A 70 -7.73 -3.86 -13.04
C GLY A 70 -7.34 -4.03 -14.50
N ARG A 71 -7.29 -2.90 -15.20
CA ARG A 71 -6.64 -2.80 -16.52
C ARG A 71 -5.84 -1.52 -16.61
N LYS A 72 -4.77 -1.57 -17.38
CA LYS A 72 -4.02 -0.40 -17.84
C LYS A 72 -4.23 -0.30 -19.35
N LEU A 73 -4.79 0.81 -19.81
CA LEU A 73 -5.24 0.95 -21.21
C LEU A 73 -6.13 -0.25 -21.59
N ILE A 74 -5.66 -1.15 -22.45
CA ILE A 74 -6.39 -2.36 -22.86
C ILE A 74 -5.93 -3.64 -22.15
N GLU A 75 -4.83 -3.59 -21.40
CA GLU A 75 -4.19 -4.76 -20.82
C GLU A 75 -4.77 -5.07 -19.43
N PRO A 76 -5.33 -6.26 -19.19
CA PRO A 76 -5.76 -6.66 -17.86
C PRO A 76 -4.53 -6.84 -16.95
N LEU A 77 -4.64 -6.33 -15.72
CA LEU A 77 -3.63 -6.47 -14.68
C LEU A 77 -4.23 -7.23 -13.50
N ARG A 78 -3.56 -8.31 -13.10
CA ARG A 78 -3.81 -9.00 -11.82
C ARG A 78 -2.49 -9.17 -11.10
N LEU A 79 -2.37 -8.55 -9.94
CA LEU A 79 -1.17 -8.59 -9.13
C LEU A 79 -1.52 -9.07 -7.74
N LYS A 80 -0.85 -10.13 -7.29
CA LYS A 80 -0.85 -10.53 -5.89
C LYS A 80 0.56 -10.40 -5.35
N THR A 81 0.70 -9.63 -4.29
CA THR A 81 1.97 -9.43 -3.61
C THR A 81 1.86 -9.90 -2.17
N LYS A 82 2.92 -10.52 -1.68
CA LYS A 82 3.09 -10.82 -0.26
C LYS A 82 4.56 -10.72 0.06
N ALA A 83 4.90 -9.85 0.99
CA ALA A 83 6.24 -9.69 1.50
C ALA A 83 6.21 -9.83 3.03
N ARG A 84 7.21 -10.52 3.54
CA ARG A 84 7.49 -10.58 4.97
C ARG A 84 8.98 -10.36 5.14
N SER A 85 9.32 -9.37 5.95
CA SER A 85 10.70 -9.01 6.23
C SER A 85 10.92 -9.15 7.73
N SER A 86 12.03 -9.78 8.08
CA SER A 86 12.49 -9.97 9.45
C SER A 86 14.02 -9.79 9.50
N ASN A 87 14.59 -9.80 10.70
CA ASN A 87 16.04 -9.74 10.92
C ASN A 87 16.70 -8.51 10.27
N PHE A 88 16.13 -7.33 10.47
CA PHE A 88 16.71 -6.08 9.97
C PHE A 88 18.11 -5.86 10.57
N ARG A 89 19.06 -5.50 9.70
CA ARG A 89 20.44 -5.20 10.10
C ARG A 89 20.84 -3.85 9.52
N PRO A 90 21.54 -3.00 10.29
CA PRO A 90 22.10 -1.77 9.75
C PRO A 90 23.17 -2.14 8.70
N LEU A 91 23.01 -1.58 7.51
CA LEU A 91 24.05 -1.66 6.48
C LEU A 91 25.12 -0.63 6.85
N ARG A 92 26.26 -1.09 7.39
CA ARG A 92 27.46 -0.25 7.43
C ARG A 92 28.00 -0.18 6.00
N LEU A 93 27.68 0.89 5.29
CA LEU A 93 28.41 1.24 4.08
C LEU A 93 29.82 1.62 4.52
N ALA A 94 30.81 0.81 4.15
CA ALA A 94 32.21 1.13 4.39
C ALA A 94 32.56 2.39 3.58
N SER A 95 32.94 3.44 4.29
CA SER A 95 33.50 4.69 3.76
C SER A 95 34.94 4.51 3.31
#